data_AF-A0A2U3K941-F1
#
_entry.id   AF-A0A2U3K941-F1
#
_cell.length_a   1.000
_cell.length_b   1.000
_cell.length_c   1.000
_cell.angle_alpha   90.00
_cell.angle_beta   90.00
_cell.angle_gamma   90.00
#
_symmetry.space_group_name_H-M   'P 1'
#
loop_
_entity.id
_entity.type
_entity.pdbx_description
1 polymer ?
#
loop_
_entity_poly.entity_id
_entity_poly.type
_entity_poly.pdbx_seq_one_letter_code
_entity_poly.pdbx_strand_id
1 'polypeptide(L)'
;MDFRFSKSAIYDLRSKMVRLDDRTAYCVLAACALMKKCGITGGAEQHCGINRLLGAGVRTDSDLRSWLCASFPAMNASLWDNCRKQADEFVEKGVKLFTWGDRSASGGAGGVFLAAAEGGGNPGRRSHRHCPGVLFGKGDPQIDLPLLAVFNSRKPRLVSPDSNWLKALSIFFEGLDPGEIALAGSTGTLSYDLASTLAQRSGFAQILVAPFALIPLNHADRELLKTYGEGASGIPILSCMLYAGSCSTKQAAVCRDRILAALANFHLVLEIRSGGNLLAALEEIQGQSPRHQFVLDPGNINSSNAGNYTLLTKFPEHTHRLKLDAVHAEKDEGRLSRGDAEHAEKCKGWRFYSKLETENSKLPQDGLSRGDAEHAEKCKGGHVYSKLKTDNSKLPQGNSKLPNFLFHYTRACAGPWPGETYRQYLMNLLDRHPLSGHSALETLIRIIEEARIRGASLMVRGRESVISWSSHPPQDLFLMRKWNRALIRWTVEPYGIAVRRDVLRSLGAKPAIYGGEQTYGRISEAEKYRFQLSRSTPSSSWRHEREWRLPGDLVLSRLKPGDGFVFVKTEEEKAKLCSHVEPELSIVAFDALP
;
A
#
# COMPACT_ATOMS: atom_id res chain seq x y z
N MET A 1 27.45 2.08 5.65
CA MET A 1 27.74 2.37 4.23
C MET A 1 27.99 3.87 4.13
N ASP A 2 29.18 4.31 3.74
CA ASP A 2 29.43 5.74 3.50
C ASP A 2 28.99 6.06 2.06
N PHE A 3 27.75 6.55 1.90
CA PHE A 3 27.19 6.91 0.60
C PHE A 3 27.66 8.30 0.19
N ARG A 4 28.96 8.47 -0.07
CA ARG A 4 29.44 9.74 -0.66
C ARG A 4 29.14 9.75 -2.13
N PHE A 5 28.07 10.43 -2.51
CA PHE A 5 27.76 10.65 -3.92
C PHE A 5 28.79 11.61 -4.51
N SER A 6 29.51 11.18 -5.55
CA SER A 6 30.36 12.09 -6.30
C SER A 6 29.50 13.23 -6.86
N LYS A 7 29.88 14.48 -6.60
CA LYS A 7 29.21 15.67 -7.16
C LYS A 7 29.09 15.61 -8.68
N SER A 8 30.00 14.91 -9.37
CA SER A 8 29.95 14.74 -10.83
C SER A 8 28.86 13.80 -11.33
N ALA A 9 28.30 12.94 -10.48
CA ALA A 9 27.21 12.02 -10.83
C ALA A 9 25.82 12.62 -10.57
N ILE A 10 25.75 13.81 -9.97
CA ILE A 10 24.50 14.51 -9.70
C ILE A 10 24.06 15.24 -10.97
N TYR A 11 23.34 14.51 -11.81
CA TYR A 11 22.55 15.13 -12.88
C TYR A 11 21.48 16.03 -12.24
N ASP A 12 21.55 17.32 -12.57
CA ASP A 12 20.63 18.36 -12.10
C ASP A 12 19.18 17.96 -12.38
N LEU A 13 18.37 17.92 -11.35
CA LEU A 13 16.94 17.63 -11.40
C LEU A 13 16.19 18.58 -12.34
N ARG A 14 16.66 19.82 -12.44
CA ARG A 14 16.18 20.83 -13.40
C ARG A 14 16.31 20.35 -14.85
N SER A 15 17.19 19.39 -15.14
CA SER A 15 17.31 18.78 -16.46
C SER A 15 16.22 17.74 -16.76
N LYS A 16 15.68 17.08 -15.72
CA LYS A 16 14.73 15.95 -15.85
C LYS A 16 13.28 16.39 -15.80
N MET A 17 13.00 17.46 -15.07
CA MET A 17 11.66 18.02 -14.95
C MET A 17 11.70 19.53 -15.14
N VAL A 18 10.95 20.02 -16.14
CA VAL A 18 10.93 21.43 -16.50
C VAL A 18 9.51 21.94 -16.45
N ARG A 19 9.27 22.95 -15.61
CA ARG A 19 8.00 23.66 -15.57
C ARG A 19 7.72 24.28 -16.94
N LEU A 20 6.52 24.04 -17.46
CA LEU A 20 6.05 24.72 -18.66
C LEU A 20 5.83 26.20 -18.36
N ASP A 21 6.12 27.07 -19.33
CA ASP A 21 5.73 28.48 -19.24
C ASP A 21 4.20 28.59 -19.12
N ASP A 22 3.73 29.66 -18.49
CA ASP A 22 2.32 29.79 -18.12
C ASP A 22 1.39 29.73 -19.35
N ARG A 23 1.86 30.20 -20.52
CA ARG A 23 1.07 30.17 -21.76
C ARG A 23 0.93 28.77 -22.33
N THR A 24 2.03 28.01 -22.42
CA THR A 24 2.00 26.61 -22.84
C THR A 24 1.21 25.75 -21.84
N ALA A 25 1.40 25.97 -20.53
CA ALA A 25 0.67 25.28 -19.48
C ALA A 25 -0.84 25.52 -19.61
N TYR A 26 -1.25 26.76 -19.81
CA TYR A 26 -2.65 27.13 -20.04
C TYR A 26 -3.23 26.42 -21.27
N CYS A 27 -2.47 26.35 -22.38
CA CYS A 27 -2.91 25.66 -23.58
C CYS A 27 -3.19 24.16 -23.32
N VAL A 28 -2.29 23.49 -22.60
CA VAL A 28 -2.47 22.06 -22.26
C VAL A 28 -3.69 21.86 -21.34
N LEU A 29 -3.91 22.76 -20.37
CA LEU A 29 -5.08 22.71 -19.48
C LEU A 29 -6.40 22.87 -20.25
N ALA A 30 -6.47 23.84 -21.16
CA ALA A 30 -7.63 24.06 -22.01
C ALA A 30 -7.90 22.86 -22.93
N ALA A 31 -6.86 22.26 -23.50
CA ALA A 31 -6.99 21.03 -24.29
C ALA A 31 -7.50 19.84 -23.45
N CYS A 32 -7.05 19.71 -22.19
CA CYS A 32 -7.54 18.68 -21.28
C CYS A 32 -9.03 18.89 -20.92
N ALA A 33 -9.46 20.13 -20.71
CA ALA A 33 -10.87 20.47 -20.52
C ALA A 33 -11.71 20.08 -21.75
N LEU A 34 -11.22 20.37 -22.96
CA LEU A 34 -11.92 20.00 -24.18
C LEU A 34 -12.00 18.48 -24.37
N MET A 35 -10.88 17.77 -24.24
CA MET A 35 -10.85 16.30 -24.36
C MET A 35 -11.89 15.65 -23.45
N LYS A 36 -12.00 16.13 -22.21
CA LYS A 36 -13.03 15.68 -21.27
C LYS A 36 -14.46 15.94 -21.77
N LYS A 37 -14.73 17.11 -22.35
CA LYS A 37 -16.05 17.47 -22.91
C LYS A 37 -16.40 16.64 -24.14
N CYS A 38 -15.39 16.25 -24.93
CA CYS A 38 -15.53 15.35 -26.08
C CYS A 38 -15.65 13.87 -25.69
N GLY A 39 -15.72 13.53 -24.40
CA GLY A 39 -15.78 12.13 -23.94
C GLY A 39 -14.44 11.39 -23.99
N ILE A 40 -13.34 12.08 -24.32
CA ILE A 40 -11.97 11.55 -24.21
C ILE A 40 -11.54 11.70 -22.76
N THR A 41 -12.14 10.86 -21.91
CA THR A 41 -11.86 10.81 -20.49
C THR A 41 -10.78 9.76 -20.23
N GLY A 42 -9.56 10.02 -20.70
CA GLY A 42 -8.38 9.31 -20.24
C GLY A 42 -7.72 8.26 -21.11
N GLY A 43 -6.92 7.44 -20.45
CA GLY A 43 -6.13 6.36 -20.97
C GLY A 43 -5.00 6.81 -21.89
N ALA A 44 -4.62 5.90 -22.75
CA ALA A 44 -3.60 6.13 -23.76
C ALA A 44 -4.01 7.24 -24.74
N GLU A 45 -5.31 7.38 -25.04
CA GLU A 45 -5.78 8.39 -26.01
C GLU A 45 -5.55 9.81 -25.52
N GLN A 46 -5.94 10.12 -24.27
CA GLN A 46 -5.66 11.44 -23.69
C GLN A 46 -4.15 11.72 -23.64
N HIS A 47 -3.34 10.75 -23.22
CA HIS A 47 -1.89 10.91 -23.17
C HIS A 47 -1.29 11.16 -24.55
N CYS A 48 -1.74 10.41 -25.58
CA CYS A 48 -1.33 10.63 -26.96
C CYS A 48 -1.79 12.00 -27.48
N GLY A 49 -3.00 12.45 -27.13
CA GLY A 49 -3.49 13.78 -27.46
C GLY A 49 -2.60 14.88 -26.90
N ILE A 50 -2.26 14.80 -25.61
CA ILE A 50 -1.35 15.74 -24.94
C ILE A 50 0.04 15.72 -25.59
N ASN A 51 0.59 14.54 -25.85
CA ASN A 51 1.91 14.41 -26.48
C ASN A 51 1.92 14.99 -27.90
N ARG A 52 0.85 14.78 -28.69
CA ARG A 52 0.71 15.39 -30.03
C ARG A 52 0.61 16.91 -29.97
N LEU A 53 -0.15 17.45 -29.01
CA LEU A 53 -0.24 18.90 -28.80
C LEU A 53 1.14 19.51 -28.50
N LEU A 54 1.91 18.88 -27.62
CA LEU A 54 3.26 19.35 -27.29
C LEU A 54 4.24 19.20 -28.45
N GLY A 55 4.19 18.08 -29.17
CA GLY A 55 5.02 17.85 -30.35
C GLY A 55 4.71 18.83 -31.49
N ALA A 56 3.47 19.33 -31.57
CA ALA A 56 3.07 20.36 -32.51
C ALA A 56 3.57 21.77 -32.13
N GLY A 57 4.26 21.94 -30.99
CA GLY A 57 4.80 23.23 -30.57
C GLY A 57 3.74 24.26 -30.22
N VAL A 58 2.55 23.83 -29.78
CA VAL A 58 1.45 24.71 -29.39
C VAL A 58 1.86 25.55 -28.18
N ARG A 59 2.08 26.85 -28.40
CA ARG A 59 2.50 27.81 -27.35
C ARG A 59 1.53 28.96 -27.17
N THR A 60 0.65 29.20 -28.15
CA THR A 60 -0.27 30.33 -28.15
C THR A 60 -1.72 29.88 -28.27
N ASP A 61 -2.66 30.74 -27.86
CA ASP A 61 -4.10 30.54 -28.09
C ASP A 61 -4.43 30.34 -29.58
N SER A 62 -3.70 31.01 -30.49
CA SER A 62 -3.87 30.85 -31.93
C SER A 62 -3.42 29.46 -32.41
N ASP A 63 -2.26 29.00 -31.93
CA ASP A 63 -1.76 27.65 -32.23
C ASP A 63 -2.72 26.60 -31.70
N LEU A 64 -3.18 26.79 -30.46
CA LEU A 64 -4.09 25.86 -29.81
C LEU A 64 -5.41 25.80 -30.56
N ARG A 65 -6.00 26.94 -30.92
CA ARG A 65 -7.23 26.98 -31.71
C ARG A 65 -7.06 26.28 -33.06
N SER A 66 -5.92 26.51 -33.74
CA SER A 66 -5.61 25.86 -35.02
C SER A 66 -5.49 24.34 -34.86
N TRP A 67 -4.73 23.89 -33.86
CA TRP A 67 -4.56 22.47 -33.53
C TRP A 67 -5.90 21.82 -33.17
N LEU A 68 -6.74 22.51 -32.40
CA LEU A 68 -8.04 22.04 -31.98
C LEU A 68 -9.03 21.96 -33.14
N CYS A 69 -9.09 22.94 -34.04
CA CYS A 69 -9.94 22.87 -35.22
C CYS A 69 -9.56 21.66 -36.11
N ALA A 70 -8.26 21.37 -36.23
CA ALA A 70 -7.77 20.20 -36.96
C ALA A 70 -8.08 18.87 -36.24
N SER A 71 -7.95 18.85 -34.92
CA SER A 71 -8.10 17.62 -34.12
C SER A 71 -9.54 17.32 -33.70
N PHE A 72 -10.40 18.34 -33.62
CA PHE A 72 -11.77 18.28 -33.12
C PHE A 72 -12.71 19.16 -33.97
N PRO A 73 -13.18 18.67 -35.13
CA PRO A 73 -14.02 19.45 -36.05
C PRO A 73 -15.33 19.98 -35.45
N ALA A 74 -15.83 19.36 -34.37
CA ALA A 74 -17.03 19.79 -33.66
C ALA A 74 -16.82 21.00 -32.73
N MET A 75 -15.61 21.57 -32.66
CA MET A 75 -15.32 22.69 -31.77
C MET A 75 -16.01 23.99 -32.24
N ASN A 76 -16.83 24.58 -31.36
CA ASN A 76 -17.43 25.90 -31.56
C ASN A 76 -16.93 26.91 -30.51
N ALA A 77 -17.23 28.21 -30.71
CA ALA A 77 -16.77 29.29 -29.85
C ALA A 77 -17.20 29.13 -28.39
N SER A 78 -18.45 28.70 -28.14
CA SER A 78 -18.98 28.51 -26.77
C SER A 78 -18.25 27.37 -26.04
N LEU A 79 -18.00 26.25 -26.71
CA LEU A 79 -17.24 25.14 -26.14
C LEU A 79 -15.80 25.56 -25.81
N TRP A 80 -15.17 26.34 -26.69
CA TRP A 80 -13.84 26.89 -26.48
C TRP A 80 -13.79 27.81 -25.25
N ASP A 81 -14.70 28.76 -25.13
CA ASP A 81 -14.75 29.69 -23.98
C ASP A 81 -14.98 28.95 -22.66
N ASN A 82 -15.77 27.88 -22.67
CA ASN A 82 -15.94 27.03 -21.49
C ASN A 82 -14.64 26.29 -21.11
N CYS A 83 -13.87 25.81 -22.09
CA CYS A 83 -12.59 25.14 -21.83
C CYS A 83 -11.54 26.11 -21.28
N ARG A 84 -11.54 27.36 -21.77
CA ARG A 84 -10.71 28.45 -21.25
C ARG A 84 -11.01 28.77 -19.79
N LYS A 85 -12.29 29.03 -19.46
CA LYS A 85 -12.72 29.28 -18.08
C LYS A 85 -12.32 28.14 -17.13
N GLN A 86 -12.39 26.90 -17.60
CA GLN A 86 -11.97 25.74 -16.82
C GLN A 86 -10.43 25.68 -16.65
N ALA A 87 -9.65 26.10 -17.64
CA ALA A 87 -8.21 26.24 -17.51
C ALA A 87 -7.83 27.35 -16.51
N ASP A 88 -8.50 28.51 -16.57
CA ASP A 88 -8.34 29.60 -15.59
C ASP A 88 -8.58 29.09 -14.17
N GLU A 89 -9.68 28.36 -13.94
CA GLU A 89 -10.02 27.76 -12.64
C GLU A 89 -8.89 26.86 -12.11
N PHE A 90 -8.17 26.14 -12.98
CA PHE A 90 -7.05 25.29 -12.56
C PHE A 90 -5.81 26.08 -12.20
N VAL A 91 -5.50 27.12 -12.97
CA VAL A 91 -4.38 28.01 -12.68
C VAL A 91 -4.62 28.73 -11.34
N GLU A 92 -5.82 29.27 -11.13
CA GLU A 92 -6.24 29.90 -9.86
C GLU A 92 -6.13 28.93 -8.67
N LYS A 93 -6.43 27.66 -8.91
CA LYS A 93 -6.29 26.58 -7.92
C LYS A 93 -4.86 26.09 -7.72
N GLY A 94 -3.87 26.73 -8.36
CA GLY A 94 -2.46 26.45 -8.20
C GLY A 94 -1.95 25.21 -8.94
N VAL A 95 -2.67 24.75 -9.97
CA VAL A 95 -2.20 23.65 -10.82
C VAL A 95 -1.08 24.16 -11.72
N LYS A 96 0.07 23.50 -11.65
CA LYS A 96 1.25 23.75 -12.49
C LYS A 96 1.48 22.57 -13.42
N LEU A 97 2.11 22.80 -14.56
CA LEU A 97 2.45 21.73 -15.51
C LEU A 97 3.95 21.61 -15.68
N PHE A 98 4.40 20.37 -15.79
CA PHE A 98 5.81 20.02 -15.94
C PHE A 98 5.97 19.08 -17.11
N THR A 99 6.99 19.30 -17.93
CA THR A 99 7.51 18.27 -18.83
C THR A 99 8.51 17.41 -18.08
N TRP A 100 8.61 16.13 -18.44
CA TRP A 100 9.58 15.22 -17.85
C TRP A 100 10.23 14.35 -18.92
N GLY A 101 11.47 13.92 -18.66
CA GLY A 101 12.27 13.11 -19.58
C GLY A 101 13.64 13.73 -19.86
N ASP A 102 14.52 12.94 -20.43
CA ASP A 102 15.90 13.33 -20.70
C ASP A 102 15.99 14.22 -21.95
N ARG A 103 16.24 15.52 -21.78
CA ARG A 103 16.42 16.45 -22.90
C ARG A 103 17.77 16.26 -23.62
N SER A 104 18.78 15.73 -22.92
CA SER A 104 20.14 15.65 -23.44
C SER A 104 20.27 14.70 -24.63
N ALA A 105 19.42 13.68 -24.70
CA ALA A 105 19.40 12.72 -25.79
C ALA A 105 18.91 13.28 -27.13
N SER A 106 18.39 14.51 -27.18
CA SER A 106 17.61 15.02 -28.32
C SER A 106 18.26 16.09 -29.18
N GLY A 107 19.46 16.59 -28.85
CA GLY A 107 20.28 17.43 -29.74
C GLY A 107 19.65 18.71 -30.33
N GLY A 108 18.42 19.07 -29.96
CA GLY A 108 17.65 20.16 -30.55
C GLY A 108 16.39 20.46 -29.74
N ALA A 109 15.84 21.67 -29.92
CA ALA A 109 14.73 22.21 -29.14
C ALA A 109 13.40 21.42 -29.22
N GLY A 110 13.36 20.32 -29.98
CA GLY A 110 12.31 19.31 -29.94
C GLY A 110 12.79 18.14 -29.09
N GLY A 111 12.52 18.19 -27.78
CA GLY A 111 12.71 17.02 -26.92
C GLY A 111 12.08 15.79 -27.55
N VAL A 112 12.73 14.64 -27.45
CA VAL A 112 12.20 13.34 -27.90
C VAL A 112 10.96 13.04 -27.05
N PHE A 113 9.82 13.64 -27.40
CA PHE A 113 8.55 12.97 -27.28
C PHE A 113 8.69 11.80 -28.21
N LEU A 114 8.94 10.60 -27.64
CA LEU A 114 8.95 9.30 -28.31
C LEU A 114 8.21 9.45 -29.63
N ALA A 115 8.94 9.66 -30.73
CA ALA A 115 8.34 9.77 -32.03
C ALA A 115 7.47 8.53 -32.10
N ALA A 116 6.14 8.74 -32.14
CA ALA A 116 5.21 7.66 -32.35
C ALA A 116 5.76 7.01 -33.60
N ALA A 117 6.38 5.85 -33.45
CA ALA A 117 7.00 5.18 -34.56
C ALA A 117 5.81 4.74 -35.40
N GLU A 118 5.40 5.59 -36.34
CA GLU A 118 4.41 5.29 -37.37
C GLU A 118 4.94 4.17 -38.29
N GLY A 119 6.20 3.76 -38.12
CA GLY A 119 6.78 2.58 -38.74
C GLY A 119 6.24 1.28 -38.14
N GLY A 120 5.16 0.75 -38.73
CA GLY A 120 4.92 -0.67 -39.08
C GLY A 120 5.22 -1.80 -38.09
N GLY A 121 5.52 -1.52 -36.83
CA GLY A 121 5.92 -2.50 -35.83
C GLY A 121 4.74 -3.33 -35.35
N ASN A 122 4.95 -4.65 -35.28
CA ASN A 122 3.99 -5.68 -34.91
C ASN A 122 2.99 -5.23 -33.81
N PRO A 123 1.67 -5.08 -34.14
CA PRO A 123 0.65 -4.56 -33.22
C PRO A 123 0.42 -5.43 -31.97
N GLY A 124 1.00 -6.63 -31.91
CA GLY A 124 0.90 -7.54 -30.77
C GLY A 124 1.70 -7.13 -29.53
N ARG A 125 2.82 -6.38 -29.68
CA ARG A 125 3.52 -5.78 -28.54
C ARG A 125 2.97 -4.38 -28.34
N ARG A 126 1.83 -4.27 -27.64
CA ARG A 126 1.29 -2.99 -27.16
C ARG A 126 2.36 -2.29 -26.33
N SER A 127 3.14 -1.44 -26.99
CA SER A 127 4.23 -0.74 -26.36
C SER A 127 3.61 0.11 -25.26
N HIS A 128 4.09 -0.07 -24.04
CA HIS A 128 3.60 0.66 -22.89
C HIS A 128 4.04 2.15 -22.90
N ARG A 129 4.29 2.72 -24.09
CA ARG A 129 4.88 4.03 -24.38
C ARG A 129 3.92 5.22 -24.16
N HIS A 130 2.73 4.99 -23.61
CA HIS A 130 1.70 6.01 -23.55
C HIS A 130 1.66 6.76 -22.22
N CYS A 131 2.79 7.02 -21.54
CA CYS A 131 2.74 8.01 -20.45
C CYS A 131 2.71 9.41 -21.08
N PRO A 132 1.95 10.37 -20.52
CA PRO A 132 1.98 11.72 -21.04
C PRO A 132 3.36 12.30 -20.70
N GLY A 133 3.96 13.03 -21.63
CA GLY A 133 5.18 13.79 -21.36
C GLY A 133 4.90 15.07 -20.55
N VAL A 134 3.68 15.22 -20.03
CA VAL A 134 3.27 16.25 -19.06
C VAL A 134 2.86 15.60 -17.75
N LEU A 135 3.25 16.24 -16.66
CA LEU A 135 2.74 16.01 -15.32
C LEU A 135 1.97 17.24 -14.85
N PHE A 136 0.80 17.02 -14.27
CA PHE A 136 0.03 18.03 -13.55
C PHE A 136 0.51 18.03 -12.10
N GLY A 137 0.85 19.20 -11.57
CA GLY A 137 1.38 19.32 -10.22
C GLY A 137 0.65 20.35 -9.37
N LYS A 138 0.71 20.15 -8.05
CA LYS A 138 0.30 21.10 -7.01
C LYS A 138 1.48 21.32 -6.08
N GLY A 139 1.69 22.56 -5.64
CA GLY A 139 2.89 22.96 -4.90
C GLY A 139 4.04 23.34 -5.84
N ASP A 140 5.20 23.65 -5.27
CA ASP A 140 6.40 23.95 -6.06
C ASP A 140 7.48 22.90 -5.78
N PRO A 141 7.87 22.07 -6.75
CA PRO A 141 8.92 21.08 -6.57
C PRO A 141 10.31 21.73 -6.65
N GLN A 142 10.58 22.73 -5.81
CA GLN A 142 11.91 23.34 -5.65
C GLN A 142 12.80 22.42 -4.84
N ILE A 143 13.16 21.29 -5.45
CA ILE A 143 14.08 20.31 -4.88
C ILE A 143 15.33 20.33 -5.76
N ASP A 144 16.40 20.94 -5.25
CA ASP A 144 17.72 20.96 -5.88
C ASP A 144 18.61 19.78 -5.42
N LEU A 145 18.02 18.81 -4.70
CA LEU A 145 18.69 17.60 -4.21
C LEU A 145 18.45 16.42 -5.15
N PRO A 146 19.42 15.50 -5.35
CA PRO A 146 19.21 14.24 -6.03
C PRO A 146 17.97 13.50 -5.51
N LEU A 147 17.23 12.83 -6.40
CA LEU A 147 16.04 12.06 -6.03
C LEU A 147 16.35 10.58 -5.84
N LEU A 148 15.90 10.03 -4.72
CA LEU A 148 15.74 8.61 -4.48
C LEU A 148 14.30 8.19 -4.76
N ALA A 149 14.08 7.12 -5.52
CA ALA A 149 12.78 6.44 -5.57
C ALA A 149 12.89 5.04 -4.96
N VAL A 150 11.88 4.64 -4.20
CA VAL A 150 11.78 3.31 -3.58
C VAL A 150 10.79 2.46 -4.35
N PHE A 151 11.22 1.27 -4.79
CA PHE A 151 10.38 0.34 -5.55
C PHE A 151 10.21 -0.96 -4.80
N ASN A 152 8.95 -1.36 -4.65
CA ASN A 152 8.60 -2.65 -4.07
C ASN A 152 7.37 -3.20 -4.78
N SER A 153 7.41 -4.48 -5.18
CA SER A 153 6.21 -5.11 -5.73
C SER A 153 5.12 -5.20 -4.67
N ARG A 154 3.86 -5.18 -5.11
CA ARG A 154 2.70 -5.24 -4.22
C ARG A 154 2.85 -6.37 -3.19
N LYS A 155 2.83 -6.01 -1.91
CA LYS A 155 2.88 -6.95 -0.80
C LYS A 155 1.48 -7.40 -0.36
N PRO A 156 1.37 -8.54 0.33
CA PRO A 156 0.15 -8.86 1.06
C PRO A 156 -0.26 -7.68 1.95
N ARG A 157 -1.56 -7.50 2.19
CA ARG A 157 -2.03 -6.38 3.01
C ARG A 157 -1.66 -6.52 4.48
N LEU A 158 -1.44 -7.76 4.93
CA LEU A 158 -0.83 -8.07 6.22
C LEU A 158 0.67 -8.18 6.00
N VAL A 159 1.41 -7.26 6.60
CA VAL A 159 2.87 -7.20 6.51
C VAL A 159 3.43 -7.55 7.87
N SER A 160 4.37 -8.48 7.91
CA SER A 160 5.14 -8.71 9.12
C SER A 160 6.13 -7.56 9.34
N PRO A 161 6.21 -6.98 10.55
CA PRO A 161 7.24 -6.00 10.89
C PRO A 161 8.66 -6.54 10.69
N ASP A 162 8.83 -7.86 10.72
CA ASP A 162 10.13 -8.52 10.56
C ASP A 162 10.50 -8.84 9.12
N SER A 163 9.67 -8.45 8.14
CA SER A 163 9.94 -8.73 6.74
C SER A 163 11.24 -8.06 6.26
N ASN A 164 12.03 -8.82 5.48
CA ASN A 164 13.36 -8.39 5.03
C ASN A 164 13.32 -7.07 4.27
N TRP A 165 12.34 -6.87 3.38
CA TRP A 165 12.21 -5.60 2.66
C TRP A 165 11.94 -4.40 3.57
N LEU A 166 11.23 -4.58 4.68
CA LEU A 166 10.94 -3.50 5.63
C LEU A 166 12.19 -3.15 6.45
N LYS A 167 12.94 -4.18 6.89
CA LYS A 167 14.25 -4.00 7.51
C LYS A 167 15.21 -3.26 6.59
N ALA A 168 15.29 -3.68 5.32
CA ALA A 168 16.12 -3.07 4.30
C ALA A 168 15.74 -1.60 4.08
N LEU A 169 14.44 -1.29 4.03
CA LEU A 169 13.95 0.08 3.92
C LEU A 169 14.42 0.95 5.09
N SER A 170 14.22 0.51 6.33
CA SER A 170 14.62 1.27 7.53
C SER A 170 16.13 1.48 7.58
N ILE A 171 16.92 0.41 7.41
CA ILE A 171 18.39 0.46 7.42
C ILE A 171 18.93 1.39 6.33
N PHE A 172 18.34 1.35 5.13
CA PHE A 172 18.80 2.20 4.04
C PHE A 172 18.61 3.69 4.37
N PHE A 173 17.43 4.07 4.89
CA PHE A 173 17.16 5.46 5.28
C PHE A 173 17.98 5.94 6.49
N GLU A 174 18.27 5.06 7.46
CA GLU A 174 19.15 5.38 8.60
C GLU A 174 20.57 5.76 8.15
N GLY A 175 21.01 5.28 6.97
CA GLY A 175 22.33 5.56 6.41
C GLY A 175 22.39 6.77 5.47
N LEU A 176 21.30 7.50 5.26
CA LEU A 176 21.23 8.64 4.35
C LEU A 176 21.16 9.97 5.11
N ASP A 177 21.78 11.01 4.54
CA ASP A 177 21.65 12.39 5.02
C ASP A 177 20.45 13.08 4.33
N PRO A 178 19.41 13.52 5.06
CA PRO A 178 18.28 14.28 4.52
C PRO A 178 18.65 15.59 3.81
N GLY A 179 19.85 16.14 4.08
CA GLY A 179 20.39 17.33 3.42
C GLY A 179 21.06 17.07 2.07
N GLU A 180 21.33 15.80 1.72
CA GLU A 180 22.04 15.44 0.48
C GLU A 180 21.15 14.77 -0.57
N ILE A 181 19.98 14.29 -0.17
CA ILE A 181 19.08 13.54 -1.04
C ILE A 181 17.62 13.81 -0.66
N ALA A 182 16.74 13.81 -1.65
CA ALA A 182 15.31 13.94 -1.46
C ALA A 182 14.58 12.68 -1.95
N LEU A 183 13.37 12.44 -1.44
CA LEU A 183 12.54 11.32 -1.88
C LEU A 183 11.64 11.74 -3.05
N ALA A 184 11.73 11.00 -4.16
CA ALA A 184 10.65 10.86 -5.14
C ALA A 184 9.71 9.74 -4.68
N GLY A 185 8.67 10.11 -3.94
CA GLY A 185 7.76 9.21 -3.25
C GLY A 185 6.42 9.04 -3.95
N SER A 186 5.53 8.26 -3.34
CA SER A 186 4.15 8.12 -3.81
C SER A 186 3.23 7.70 -2.66
N THR A 187 1.97 7.42 -2.98
CA THR A 187 0.96 6.97 -2.04
C THR A 187 -0.01 5.96 -2.69
N GLY A 188 -0.89 5.37 -1.88
CA GLY A 188 -1.96 4.48 -2.30
C GLY A 188 -1.56 3.00 -2.32
N THR A 189 -0.33 2.68 -1.94
CA THR A 189 0.08 1.31 -1.59
C THR A 189 0.94 1.36 -0.34
N LEU A 190 0.79 0.35 0.51
CA LEU A 190 1.50 0.28 1.80
C LEU A 190 3.02 0.50 1.65
N SER A 191 3.65 -0.04 0.61
CA SER A 191 5.10 0.15 0.39
C SER A 191 5.49 1.59 0.09
N TYR A 192 4.71 2.31 -0.73
CA TYR A 192 4.97 3.73 -0.99
C TYR A 192 4.61 4.61 0.21
N ASP A 193 3.53 4.28 0.90
CA ASP A 193 3.10 5.00 2.10
C ASP A 193 4.15 4.85 3.23
N LEU A 194 4.74 3.67 3.42
CA LEU A 194 5.83 3.44 4.38
C LEU A 194 7.11 4.20 4.02
N ALA A 195 7.56 4.14 2.77
CA ALA A 195 8.77 4.85 2.33
C ALA A 195 8.63 6.36 2.52
N SER A 196 7.47 6.91 2.19
CA SER A 196 7.22 8.35 2.30
C SER A 196 6.97 8.80 3.75
N THR A 197 6.34 7.96 4.57
CA THR A 197 6.24 8.21 6.03
C THR A 197 7.61 8.20 6.69
N LEU A 198 8.47 7.25 6.31
CA LEU A 198 9.85 7.18 6.81
C LEU A 198 10.67 8.40 6.38
N ALA A 199 10.59 8.79 5.10
CA ALA A 199 11.22 10.01 4.60
C ALA A 199 10.76 11.25 5.37
N GLN A 200 9.45 11.37 5.64
CA GLN A 200 8.90 12.49 6.40
C GLN A 200 9.44 12.51 7.82
N ARG A 201 9.41 11.36 8.50
CA ARG A 201 9.91 11.20 9.87
C ARG A 201 11.39 11.56 9.98
N SER A 202 12.18 11.19 8.98
CA SER A 202 13.61 11.45 8.94
C SER A 202 13.97 12.82 8.36
N GLY A 203 12.98 13.68 8.04
CA GLY A 203 13.23 15.06 7.60
C GLY A 203 13.66 15.23 6.14
N PHE A 204 13.49 14.22 5.29
CA PHE A 204 13.81 14.32 3.86
C PHE A 204 12.82 15.26 3.16
N ALA A 205 13.34 16.10 2.26
CA ALA A 205 12.50 16.77 1.27
C ALA A 205 11.84 15.72 0.36
N GLN A 206 10.61 15.98 -0.08
CA GLN A 206 9.83 15.01 -0.85
C GLN A 206 9.08 15.64 -2.01
N ILE A 207 8.93 14.86 -3.07
CA ILE A 207 7.98 15.08 -4.15
C ILE A 207 7.19 13.79 -4.36
N LEU A 208 5.87 13.90 -4.46
CA LEU A 208 4.99 12.72 -4.57
C LEU A 208 4.43 12.59 -5.98
N VAL A 209 4.50 11.39 -6.55
CA VAL A 209 3.81 11.07 -7.81
C VAL A 209 2.55 10.27 -7.47
N ALA A 210 1.36 10.84 -7.62
CA ALA A 210 0.11 10.23 -7.23
C ALA A 210 -0.46 9.29 -8.33
N PRO A 211 -1.00 8.11 -7.98
CA PRO A 211 -1.71 7.23 -8.91
C PRO A 211 -3.19 7.59 -9.06
N PHE A 212 -3.57 8.83 -8.75
CA PHE A 212 -4.93 9.36 -8.85
C PHE A 212 -4.92 10.75 -9.46
N ALA A 213 -6.09 11.21 -9.89
CA ALA A 213 -6.26 12.51 -10.48
C ALA A 213 -5.96 13.65 -9.50
N LEU A 214 -5.34 14.71 -9.98
CA LEU A 214 -5.11 15.90 -9.18
C LEU A 214 -6.44 16.59 -8.81
N ILE A 215 -7.46 16.49 -9.67
CA ILE A 215 -8.76 17.14 -9.49
C ILE A 215 -9.87 16.09 -9.30
N PRO A 216 -10.74 16.25 -8.27
CA PRO A 216 -10.85 17.42 -7.39
C PRO A 216 -9.73 17.51 -6.35
N LEU A 217 -9.22 18.72 -6.11
CA LEU A 217 -8.05 18.95 -5.23
C LEU A 217 -8.24 18.41 -3.82
N ASN A 218 -9.47 18.43 -3.32
CA ASN A 218 -9.81 17.89 -2.00
C ASN A 218 -9.56 16.39 -1.87
N HIS A 219 -9.55 15.63 -2.97
CA HIS A 219 -9.25 14.21 -2.96
C HIS A 219 -7.75 13.99 -2.73
N ALA A 220 -6.89 14.70 -3.46
CA ALA A 220 -5.44 14.62 -3.28
C ALA A 220 -5.04 15.02 -1.86
N ASP A 221 -5.58 16.14 -1.36
CA ASP A 221 -5.31 16.60 0.00
C ASP A 221 -5.81 15.59 1.05
N ARG A 222 -6.99 14.99 0.86
CA ARG A 222 -7.52 13.97 1.80
C ARG A 222 -6.66 12.71 1.83
N GLU A 223 -6.21 12.23 0.68
CA GLU A 223 -5.33 11.05 0.62
C GLU A 223 -3.96 11.34 1.25
N LEU A 224 -3.41 12.54 1.06
CA LEU A 224 -2.19 12.94 1.76
C LEU A 224 -2.40 13.10 3.27
N LEU A 225 -3.44 13.80 3.70
CA LEU A 225 -3.75 13.98 5.13
C LEU A 225 -3.89 12.65 5.85
N LYS A 226 -4.42 11.62 5.17
CA LYS A 226 -4.52 10.27 5.72
C LYS A 226 -3.16 9.65 6.02
N THR A 227 -2.15 9.84 5.16
CA THR A 227 -0.81 9.25 5.31
C THR A 227 0.10 10.13 6.16
N TYR A 228 0.13 11.43 5.90
CA TYR A 228 1.11 12.38 6.46
C TYR A 228 0.56 13.21 7.63
N GLY A 229 -0.75 13.15 7.91
CA GLY A 229 -1.39 14.06 8.87
C GLY A 229 -1.19 15.52 8.50
N GLU A 230 -1.01 16.39 9.50
CA GLU A 230 -0.81 17.84 9.30
C GLU A 230 0.44 18.19 8.46
N GLY A 231 1.46 17.32 8.49
CA GLY A 231 2.67 17.46 7.69
C GLY A 231 2.48 17.17 6.20
N ALA A 232 1.25 16.89 5.74
CA ALA A 232 0.91 16.83 4.32
C ALA A 232 1.04 18.19 3.62
N SER A 233 0.84 19.28 4.37
CA SER A 233 0.85 20.63 3.82
C SER A 233 2.24 20.97 3.27
N GLY A 234 2.28 21.42 2.02
CA GLY A 234 3.52 21.85 1.37
C GLY A 234 4.26 20.77 0.56
N ILE A 235 3.90 19.49 0.66
CA ILE A 235 4.54 18.44 -0.16
C ILE A 235 4.05 18.58 -1.61
N PRO A 236 4.95 18.83 -2.59
CA PRO A 236 4.58 18.88 -4.00
C PRO A 236 4.04 17.53 -4.49
N ILE A 237 2.89 17.56 -5.17
CA ILE A 237 2.27 16.38 -5.76
C ILE A 237 2.28 16.53 -7.26
N LEU A 238 2.65 15.47 -7.98
CA LEU A 238 2.55 15.33 -9.41
C LEU A 238 1.60 14.19 -9.77
N SER A 239 0.92 14.29 -10.90
CA SER A 239 0.11 13.21 -11.45
C SER A 239 0.12 13.28 -12.97
N CYS A 240 0.02 12.13 -13.64
CA CYS A 240 -0.25 12.08 -15.07
C CYS A 240 -1.73 12.36 -15.40
N MET A 241 -2.58 12.52 -14.39
CA MET A 241 -4.02 12.69 -14.53
C MET A 241 -4.49 14.01 -13.94
N LEU A 242 -5.10 14.84 -14.78
CA LEU A 242 -5.79 16.04 -14.31
C LEU A 242 -7.14 15.68 -13.66
N TYR A 243 -7.92 14.77 -14.26
CA TYR A 243 -9.26 14.40 -13.79
C TYR A 243 -9.41 12.90 -13.50
N ALA A 244 -10.38 12.57 -12.64
CA ALA A 244 -10.79 11.19 -12.44
C ALA A 244 -11.23 10.56 -13.78
N GLY A 245 -10.86 9.29 -14.00
CA GLY A 245 -11.09 8.59 -15.26
C GLY A 245 -9.94 8.70 -16.27
N SER A 246 -9.02 9.66 -16.10
CA SER A 246 -7.89 9.87 -17.01
C SER A 246 -6.94 8.68 -17.18
N CYS A 247 -6.95 7.69 -16.28
CA CYS A 247 -6.34 6.38 -16.48
C CYS A 247 -7.17 5.34 -15.73
N SER A 248 -7.21 4.10 -16.25
CA SER A 248 -7.67 2.99 -15.42
C SER A 248 -6.77 2.86 -14.18
N THR A 249 -7.29 2.36 -13.06
CA THR A 249 -6.50 2.18 -11.83
C THR A 249 -5.22 1.37 -12.07
N LYS A 250 -5.29 0.35 -12.96
CA LYS A 250 -4.12 -0.43 -13.35
C LYS A 250 -3.11 0.40 -14.14
N GLN A 251 -3.57 1.18 -15.12
CA GLN A 251 -2.69 2.02 -15.93
C GLN A 251 -2.08 3.17 -15.10
N ALA A 252 -2.84 3.79 -14.21
CA ALA A 252 -2.38 4.85 -13.33
C ALA A 252 -1.20 4.41 -12.45
N ALA A 253 -1.28 3.19 -11.88
CA ALA A 253 -0.18 2.60 -11.12
C ALA A 253 1.09 2.41 -11.98
N VAL A 254 0.93 1.96 -13.23
CA VAL A 254 2.05 1.79 -14.17
C VAL A 254 2.66 3.13 -14.57
N CYS A 255 1.84 4.13 -14.89
CA CYS A 255 2.29 5.49 -15.20
C CYS A 255 3.08 6.07 -14.03
N ARG A 256 2.53 5.99 -12.81
CA ARG A 256 3.22 6.40 -11.58
C ARG A 256 4.60 5.75 -11.47
N ASP A 257 4.67 4.42 -11.56
CA ASP A 257 5.93 3.68 -11.37
C ASP A 257 7.00 4.10 -12.40
N ARG A 258 6.59 4.32 -13.66
CA ARG A 258 7.50 4.85 -14.71
C ARG A 258 7.98 6.26 -14.44
N ILE A 259 7.07 7.16 -14.08
CA ILE A 259 7.39 8.56 -13.80
C ILE A 259 8.39 8.62 -12.64
N LEU A 260 8.16 7.87 -11.56
CA LEU A 260 9.10 7.76 -10.45
C LEU A 260 10.47 7.27 -10.89
N ALA A 261 10.51 6.17 -11.65
CA ALA A 261 11.76 5.59 -12.12
C ALA A 261 12.56 6.58 -12.98
N ALA A 262 11.88 7.34 -13.83
CA ALA A 262 12.51 8.32 -14.70
C ALA A 262 12.99 9.58 -13.97
N LEU A 263 12.18 10.12 -13.06
CA LEU A 263 12.51 11.31 -12.27
C LEU A 263 13.68 11.07 -11.33
N ALA A 264 13.74 9.90 -10.71
CA ALA A 264 14.77 9.57 -9.73
C ALA A 264 16.19 9.53 -10.32
N ASN A 265 17.18 9.86 -9.50
CA ASN A 265 18.61 9.64 -9.77
C ASN A 265 19.05 8.26 -9.25
N PHE A 266 18.50 7.86 -8.10
CA PHE A 266 18.80 6.61 -7.41
C PHE A 266 17.53 5.77 -7.25
N HIS A 267 17.66 4.45 -7.39
CA HIS A 267 16.57 3.52 -7.14
C HIS A 267 16.92 2.63 -5.94
N LEU A 268 16.10 2.63 -4.90
CA LEU A 268 16.11 1.57 -3.89
C LEU A 268 15.11 0.49 -4.31
N VAL A 269 15.61 -0.64 -4.78
CA VAL A 269 14.81 -1.75 -5.25
C VAL A 269 14.73 -2.80 -4.15
N LEU A 270 13.56 -2.92 -3.52
CA LEU A 270 13.33 -3.84 -2.42
C LEU A 270 13.00 -5.23 -2.95
N GLU A 271 11.75 -5.67 -3.00
CA GLU A 271 11.42 -7.03 -3.48
C GLU A 271 10.49 -6.97 -4.69
N ILE A 272 11.03 -7.26 -5.88
CA ILE A 272 10.33 -7.20 -7.16
C ILE A 272 10.00 -8.59 -7.69
N ARG A 273 8.75 -8.80 -8.09
CA ARG A 273 8.30 -10.05 -8.73
C ARG A 273 8.76 -10.07 -10.19
N SER A 274 9.12 -11.25 -10.70
CA SER A 274 9.38 -11.44 -12.13
C SER A 274 8.11 -11.23 -12.97
N GLY A 275 8.27 -10.75 -14.20
CA GLY A 275 7.17 -10.54 -15.17
C GLY A 275 6.13 -9.49 -14.78
N GLY A 276 6.34 -8.74 -13.69
CA GLY A 276 5.45 -7.67 -13.27
C GLY A 276 5.64 -6.36 -14.05
N ASN A 277 4.61 -5.53 -14.11
CA ASN A 277 4.68 -4.20 -14.74
C ASN A 277 5.78 -3.31 -14.12
N LEU A 278 6.04 -3.45 -12.82
CA LEU A 278 7.06 -2.68 -12.12
C LEU A 278 8.47 -3.06 -12.59
N LEU A 279 8.77 -4.37 -12.74
CA LEU A 279 10.04 -4.81 -13.31
C LEU A 279 10.21 -4.29 -14.74
N ALA A 280 9.17 -4.43 -15.57
CA ALA A 280 9.20 -3.94 -16.95
C ALA A 280 9.45 -2.43 -17.03
N ALA A 281 8.84 -1.63 -16.14
CA ALA A 281 9.09 -0.19 -16.06
C ALA A 281 10.53 0.13 -15.65
N LEU A 282 11.09 -0.58 -14.67
CA LEU A 282 12.47 -0.39 -14.24
C LEU A 282 13.46 -0.78 -15.33
N GLU A 283 13.27 -1.93 -16.00
CA GLU A 283 14.12 -2.34 -17.12
C GLU A 283 14.06 -1.37 -18.31
N GLU A 284 12.86 -0.87 -18.62
CA GLU A 284 12.64 0.12 -19.68
C GLU A 284 13.41 1.41 -19.40
N ILE A 285 13.26 1.98 -18.20
CA ILE A 285 13.95 3.21 -17.82
C ILE A 285 15.46 2.98 -17.74
N GLN A 286 15.91 1.88 -17.13
CA GLN A 286 17.33 1.58 -17.00
C GLN A 286 18.02 1.43 -18.36
N GLY A 287 17.33 0.83 -19.36
CA GLY A 287 17.85 0.70 -20.71
C GLY A 287 17.88 2.00 -21.51
N GLN A 288 17.03 2.98 -21.18
CA GLN A 288 16.99 4.29 -21.85
C GLN A 288 17.95 5.29 -21.23
N SER A 289 18.00 5.33 -19.91
CA SER A 289 18.78 6.29 -19.13
C SER A 289 19.15 5.59 -17.83
N PRO A 290 20.35 5.00 -17.73
CA PRO A 290 20.76 4.22 -16.57
C PRO A 290 20.66 5.00 -15.26
N ARG A 291 20.31 4.29 -14.19
CA ARG A 291 20.22 4.79 -12.81
C ARG A 291 21.06 3.92 -11.91
N HIS A 292 21.61 4.51 -10.85
CA HIS A 292 22.24 3.73 -9.79
C HIS A 292 21.14 3.04 -8.97
N GLN A 293 21.13 1.71 -9.01
CA GLN A 293 20.12 0.90 -8.31
C GLN A 293 20.75 0.20 -7.11
N PHE A 294 20.18 0.38 -5.93
CA PHE A 294 20.48 -0.41 -4.75
C PHE A 294 19.44 -1.52 -4.64
N VAL A 295 19.81 -2.74 -5.03
CA VAL A 295 18.89 -3.87 -5.12
C VAL A 295 19.09 -4.77 -3.92
N LEU A 296 18.04 -4.96 -3.11
CA LEU A 296 18.03 -5.92 -2.00
C LEU A 296 18.39 -7.30 -2.53
N ASP A 297 19.50 -7.85 -2.02
CA ASP A 297 19.94 -9.18 -2.38
C ASP A 297 18.92 -10.19 -1.85
N PRO A 298 18.29 -10.99 -2.72
CA PRO A 298 17.24 -11.91 -2.28
C PRO A 298 17.76 -13.00 -1.35
N GLY A 299 19.07 -13.32 -1.36
CA GLY A 299 19.67 -14.48 -0.71
C GLY A 299 19.22 -15.80 -1.36
N ASN A 300 17.89 -16.02 -1.38
CA ASN A 300 17.20 -17.09 -2.08
C ASN A 300 16.18 -16.52 -3.07
N ILE A 301 16.27 -16.94 -4.33
CA ILE A 301 15.36 -16.51 -5.40
C ILE A 301 14.01 -17.20 -5.22
N ASN A 302 12.93 -16.41 -5.21
CA ASN A 302 11.56 -16.89 -5.18
C ASN A 302 10.63 -15.95 -5.97
N SER A 303 9.35 -16.30 -6.09
CA SER A 303 8.38 -15.54 -6.88
C SER A 303 8.17 -14.08 -6.42
N SER A 304 8.52 -13.75 -5.16
CA SER A 304 8.37 -12.41 -4.60
C SER A 304 9.53 -11.46 -4.93
N ASN A 305 10.71 -12.00 -5.26
CA ASN A 305 11.96 -11.26 -5.44
C ASN A 305 12.75 -11.63 -6.70
N ALA A 306 12.27 -12.55 -7.55
CA ALA A 306 12.96 -12.97 -8.77
C ALA A 306 13.29 -11.82 -9.74
N GLY A 307 12.52 -10.73 -9.72
CA GLY A 307 12.82 -9.53 -10.50
C GLY A 307 14.09 -8.80 -10.03
N ASN A 308 14.47 -8.92 -8.76
CA ASN A 308 15.73 -8.37 -8.26
C ASN A 308 16.92 -9.02 -8.96
N TYR A 309 16.89 -10.35 -9.07
CA TYR A 309 17.95 -11.10 -9.74
C TYR A 309 18.05 -10.73 -11.22
N THR A 310 16.92 -10.50 -11.90
CA THR A 310 16.92 -9.98 -13.27
C THR A 310 17.62 -8.63 -13.38
N LEU A 311 17.36 -7.69 -12.47
CA LEU A 311 18.01 -6.37 -12.51
C LEU A 311 19.51 -6.47 -12.25
N LEU A 312 19.91 -7.24 -11.24
CA LEU A 312 21.32 -7.48 -10.89
C LEU A 312 22.12 -8.14 -12.02
N THR A 313 21.51 -9.04 -12.78
CA THR A 313 22.20 -9.76 -13.87
C THR A 313 22.19 -8.97 -15.18
N LYS A 314 21.11 -8.24 -15.47
CA LYS A 314 20.94 -7.51 -16.73
C LYS A 314 21.69 -6.17 -16.75
N PHE A 315 21.87 -5.52 -15.60
CA PHE A 315 22.48 -4.19 -15.50
C PHE A 315 23.60 -4.12 -14.45
N PRO A 316 24.59 -5.04 -14.46
CA PRO A 316 25.57 -5.17 -13.37
C PRO A 316 26.40 -3.91 -13.12
N GLU A 317 26.66 -3.11 -14.16
CA GLU A 317 27.46 -1.87 -14.07
C GLU A 317 26.76 -0.75 -13.28
N HIS A 318 25.44 -0.84 -13.12
CA HIS A 318 24.63 0.20 -12.49
C HIS A 318 23.83 -0.30 -11.28
N THR A 319 23.93 -1.58 -10.96
CA THR A 319 23.24 -2.18 -9.81
C THR A 319 24.23 -2.55 -8.70
N HIS A 320 23.88 -2.17 -7.48
CA HIS A 320 24.62 -2.44 -6.25
C HIS A 320 23.78 -3.37 -5.38
N ARG A 321 24.38 -4.46 -4.89
CA ARG A 321 23.72 -5.40 -3.99
C ARG A 321 23.61 -4.81 -2.58
N LEU A 322 22.41 -4.85 -2.02
CA LEU A 322 22.12 -4.49 -0.64
C LEU A 322 21.89 -5.77 0.18
N LYS A 323 22.86 -6.16 1.02
CA LYS A 323 22.77 -7.34 1.91
C LYS A 323 22.34 -6.91 3.32
N LEU A 324 21.44 -7.68 3.95
CA LEU A 324 20.96 -7.39 5.32
C LEU A 324 21.92 -7.88 6.41
N ASP A 325 22.61 -9.00 6.18
CA ASP A 325 23.41 -9.68 7.21
C ASP A 325 24.62 -8.86 7.68
N ALA A 326 25.10 -7.94 6.84
CA ALA A 326 26.21 -7.06 7.17
C ALA A 326 25.90 -6.03 8.27
N VAL A 327 24.62 -5.85 8.66
CA VAL A 327 24.19 -4.75 9.53
C VAL A 327 23.83 -5.22 10.95
N HIS A 328 23.51 -6.50 11.13
CA HIS A 328 23.08 -7.04 12.43
C HIS A 328 24.22 -7.63 13.27
N ALA A 329 25.26 -8.19 12.65
CA ALA A 329 26.37 -8.80 13.37
C ALA A 329 27.07 -7.83 14.35
N GLU A 330 27.16 -6.53 14.03
CA GLU A 330 27.82 -5.54 14.90
C GLU A 330 26.96 -5.02 16.06
N LYS A 331 25.62 -5.10 15.97
CA LYS A 331 24.72 -4.55 17.02
C LYS A 331 24.38 -5.56 18.12
N ASP A 332 24.39 -6.86 17.84
CA ASP A 332 24.11 -7.88 18.85
C ASP A 332 25.34 -8.22 19.71
N GLU A 333 26.57 -8.09 19.18
CA GLU A 333 27.79 -8.25 19.99
C GLU A 333 27.96 -7.13 21.03
N GLY A 334 27.45 -5.92 20.76
CA GLY A 334 27.49 -4.79 21.69
C GLY A 334 26.43 -4.78 22.80
N ARG A 335 25.47 -5.72 22.79
CA ARG A 335 24.41 -5.84 23.81
C ARG A 335 24.65 -6.95 24.84
N LEU A 336 25.71 -7.73 24.68
CA LEU A 336 26.16 -8.77 25.60
C LEU A 336 27.46 -8.37 26.30
N SER A 337 27.41 -7.33 27.13
CA SER A 337 28.15 -7.17 28.39
C SER A 337 27.99 -5.74 28.90
N ARG A 338 27.03 -5.54 29.80
CA ARG A 338 27.06 -4.38 30.70
C ARG A 338 27.95 -4.74 31.88
N GLY A 339 29.25 -4.65 31.65
CA GLY A 339 30.28 -4.47 32.67
C GLY A 339 31.19 -3.36 32.15
N ASP A 340 31.31 -2.29 32.92
CA ASP A 340 32.25 -1.17 32.74
C ASP A 340 31.84 -0.07 31.76
N ALA A 341 30.99 0.83 32.25
CA ALA A 341 30.72 2.13 31.65
C ALA A 341 31.59 3.22 32.29
N GLU A 342 32.81 3.41 31.79
CA GLU A 342 33.59 4.63 32.07
C GLU A 342 34.66 4.93 31.00
N HIS A 343 34.25 5.10 29.72
CA HIS A 343 35.03 5.82 28.70
C HIS A 343 34.23 6.03 27.40
N ALA A 344 33.25 6.94 27.39
CA ALA A 344 32.53 7.29 26.16
C ALA A 344 32.28 8.79 26.03
N GLU A 345 33.33 9.59 26.18
CA GLU A 345 33.32 11.00 25.80
C GLU A 345 34.60 11.33 25.01
N LYS A 346 34.74 10.73 23.81
CA LYS A 346 35.66 11.15 22.72
C LYS A 346 35.57 10.20 21.52
N CYS A 347 34.47 10.22 20.78
CA CYS A 347 34.40 9.63 19.43
C CYS A 347 33.36 10.36 18.55
N LYS A 348 33.57 11.67 18.34
CA LYS A 348 33.01 12.37 17.17
C LYS A 348 33.91 12.06 15.97
N GLY A 349 33.55 11.02 15.22
CA GLY A 349 34.27 10.64 14.01
C GLY A 349 34.05 9.19 13.60
N TRP A 350 32.80 8.80 13.34
CA TRP A 350 32.53 7.50 12.72
C TRP A 350 32.93 7.57 11.25
N ARG A 351 34.15 7.09 10.93
CA ARG A 351 34.56 6.79 9.56
C ARG A 351 34.38 5.29 9.34
N PHE A 352 33.38 4.91 8.56
CA PHE A 352 33.27 3.57 8.02
C PHE A 352 34.42 3.34 7.02
N TYR A 353 35.23 2.31 7.22
CA TYR A 353 36.11 1.80 6.17
C TYR A 353 35.25 1.09 5.12
N SER A 354 35.19 1.64 3.91
CA SER A 354 34.58 1.00 2.75
C SER A 354 35.50 -0.10 2.23
N LYS A 355 35.15 -1.36 2.47
CA LYS A 355 35.57 -2.47 1.59
C LYS A 355 34.39 -2.83 0.69
N LEU A 356 34.16 -1.99 -0.33
CA LEU A 356 33.41 -2.39 -1.52
C LEU A 356 34.35 -3.25 -2.35
N GLU A 357 34.43 -4.53 -2.04
CA GLU A 357 35.08 -5.49 -2.94
C GLU A 357 34.17 -5.68 -4.16
N THR A 358 34.57 -5.09 -5.28
CA THR A 358 34.10 -5.52 -6.60
C THR A 358 34.71 -6.89 -6.89
N GLU A 359 34.14 -7.94 -6.31
CA GLU A 359 34.42 -9.31 -6.74
C GLU A 359 33.74 -9.54 -8.09
N ASN A 360 34.46 -9.21 -9.15
CA ASN A 360 34.21 -9.77 -10.47
C ASN A 360 34.77 -11.20 -10.50
N SER A 361 33.94 -12.12 -11.02
CA SER A 361 34.26 -13.49 -11.46
C SER A 361 34.25 -14.60 -10.39
N LYS A 362 33.16 -15.39 -10.39
CA LYS A 362 33.11 -16.80 -10.83
C LYS A 362 31.72 -17.36 -10.51
N LEU A 363 30.85 -17.43 -11.52
CA LEU A 363 29.59 -18.16 -11.41
C LEU A 363 29.82 -19.65 -11.70
N PRO A 364 29.17 -20.58 -10.98
CA PRO A 364 29.10 -21.97 -11.41
C PRO A 364 28.20 -22.05 -12.65
N GLN A 365 28.74 -22.58 -13.74
CA GLN A 365 27.93 -23.13 -14.81
C GLN A 365 27.49 -24.52 -14.38
N ASP A 366 26.25 -24.65 -13.91
CA ASP A 366 25.58 -25.95 -13.87
C ASP A 366 24.15 -25.81 -14.40
N GLY A 367 23.83 -26.77 -15.27
CA GLY A 367 22.72 -26.74 -16.20
C GLY A 367 21.34 -26.79 -15.55
N LEU A 368 20.45 -25.93 -16.05
CA LEU A 368 19.02 -26.14 -15.96
C LEU A 368 18.56 -26.76 -17.29
N SER A 369 18.35 -28.07 -17.26
CA SER A 369 17.63 -28.78 -18.31
C SER A 369 16.19 -28.26 -18.38
N ARG A 370 15.73 -28.06 -19.62
CA ARG A 370 14.33 -27.86 -19.96
C ARG A 370 13.56 -29.14 -19.65
N GLY A 371 12.65 -29.07 -18.68
CA GLY A 371 11.62 -30.08 -18.45
C GLY A 371 10.50 -29.46 -17.61
N ASP A 372 9.27 -29.61 -18.11
CA ASP A 372 8.02 -29.56 -17.36
C ASP A 372 7.38 -28.18 -17.11
N ALA A 373 6.72 -27.69 -18.16
CA ALA A 373 5.63 -26.73 -18.07
C ALA A 373 4.30 -27.43 -18.39
N GLU A 374 3.76 -28.22 -17.47
CA GLU A 374 2.35 -28.64 -17.48
C GLU A 374 1.93 -29.26 -16.14
N HIS A 375 1.47 -28.44 -15.19
CA HIS A 375 0.45 -28.80 -14.17
C HIS A 375 0.13 -27.59 -13.29
N ALA A 376 -0.86 -26.81 -13.70
CA ALA A 376 -1.44 -25.77 -12.85
C ALA A 376 -2.96 -25.68 -13.05
N GLU A 377 -3.67 -26.80 -12.95
CA GLU A 377 -5.13 -26.77 -12.79
C GLU A 377 -5.67 -28.08 -12.19
N LYS A 378 -5.76 -28.15 -10.85
CA LYS A 378 -6.75 -28.92 -10.05
C LYS A 378 -6.33 -29.00 -8.57
N CYS A 379 -6.54 -27.92 -7.82
CA CYS A 379 -6.71 -28.03 -6.37
C CYS A 379 -8.21 -28.16 -6.04
N LYS A 380 -8.77 -29.35 -6.28
CA LYS A 380 -9.98 -29.82 -5.57
C LYS A 380 -9.52 -30.75 -4.45
N GLY A 381 -8.91 -30.16 -3.42
CA GLY A 381 -8.65 -30.85 -2.16
C GLY A 381 -9.96 -30.97 -1.37
N GLY A 382 -10.70 -32.06 -1.58
CA GLY A 382 -11.72 -32.49 -0.63
C GLY A 382 -11.01 -33.01 0.62
N HIS A 383 -11.04 -32.25 1.71
CA HIS A 383 -10.60 -32.75 3.00
C HIS A 383 -11.63 -33.74 3.53
N VAL A 384 -11.25 -35.02 3.50
CA VAL A 384 -11.90 -36.10 4.25
C VAL A 384 -11.47 -35.94 5.71
N TYR A 385 -12.35 -35.40 6.55
CA TYR A 385 -12.24 -35.56 8.01
C TYR A 385 -12.72 -36.97 8.35
N SER A 386 -11.79 -37.90 8.54
CA SER A 386 -12.09 -39.25 9.04
C SER A 386 -12.26 -39.21 10.57
N LYS A 387 -13.24 -39.98 11.04
CA LYS A 387 -13.68 -40.10 12.44
C LYS A 387 -12.51 -40.43 13.37
N LEU A 388 -12.13 -39.48 14.22
CA LEU A 388 -11.36 -39.72 15.44
C LEU A 388 -12.34 -40.01 16.59
N LYS A 389 -12.15 -41.14 17.27
CA LYS A 389 -12.79 -41.44 18.56
C LYS A 389 -11.98 -40.74 19.66
N THR A 390 -12.64 -39.92 20.48
CA THR A 390 -11.99 -39.10 21.52
C THR A 390 -12.33 -39.57 22.93
N ASP A 391 -11.34 -39.51 23.82
CA ASP A 391 -11.46 -39.68 25.27
C ASP A 391 -11.73 -38.30 25.92
N ASN A 392 -12.81 -38.21 26.71
CA ASN A 392 -13.48 -36.95 27.11
C ASN A 392 -13.20 -36.55 28.58
N SER A 393 -12.16 -37.07 29.22
CA SER A 393 -12.06 -37.06 30.70
C SER A 393 -11.49 -35.79 31.36
N LYS A 394 -11.09 -34.74 30.62
CA LYS A 394 -10.45 -33.53 31.22
C LYS A 394 -11.02 -32.16 30.82
N LEU A 395 -12.12 -32.11 30.06
CA LEU A 395 -12.94 -30.89 30.01
C LEU A 395 -13.81 -30.82 31.27
N PRO A 396 -14.20 -29.63 31.77
CA PRO A 396 -15.31 -29.57 32.71
C PRO A 396 -16.47 -30.35 32.09
N GLN A 397 -16.87 -31.46 32.72
CA GLN A 397 -17.85 -32.44 32.23
C GLN A 397 -19.25 -31.81 32.08
N GLY A 398 -19.40 -30.98 31.06
CA GLY A 398 -20.55 -30.10 30.88
C GLY A 398 -20.61 -29.55 29.46
N ASN A 399 -20.67 -30.45 28.47
CA ASN A 399 -20.99 -30.13 27.07
C ASN A 399 -22.39 -29.47 26.89
N SER A 400 -23.13 -29.22 27.99
CA SER A 400 -24.41 -28.52 28.03
C SER A 400 -24.34 -27.04 28.45
N LYS A 401 -23.17 -26.48 28.82
CA LYS A 401 -23.08 -25.08 29.34
C LYS A 401 -22.52 -24.00 28.39
N LEU A 402 -21.83 -24.37 27.31
CA LEU A 402 -21.48 -23.42 26.24
C LEU A 402 -22.65 -22.75 25.50
N PRO A 403 -23.89 -23.32 25.40
CA PRO A 403 -24.99 -22.62 24.74
C PRO A 403 -25.38 -21.29 25.42
N ASN A 404 -24.84 -21.00 26.60
CA ASN A 404 -25.09 -19.76 27.33
C ASN A 404 -24.10 -18.64 27.01
N PHE A 405 -23.14 -18.82 26.10
CA PHE A 405 -22.19 -17.78 25.71
C PHE A 405 -22.49 -17.23 24.30
N LEU A 406 -22.01 -16.03 24.04
CA LEU A 406 -21.81 -15.48 22.71
C LEU A 406 -20.32 -15.16 22.53
N PHE A 407 -19.83 -15.27 21.30
CA PHE A 407 -18.42 -15.26 20.98
C PHE A 407 -18.09 -14.09 20.05
N HIS A 408 -17.19 -13.22 20.48
CA HIS A 408 -16.56 -12.22 19.62
C HIS A 408 -15.24 -12.79 19.10
N TYR A 409 -15.26 -13.25 17.86
CA TYR A 409 -14.06 -13.75 17.19
C TYR A 409 -13.21 -12.60 16.68
N THR A 410 -11.92 -12.64 16.97
CA THR A 410 -10.97 -11.73 16.32
C THR A 410 -10.57 -12.27 14.95
N ARG A 411 -9.97 -11.39 14.16
CA ARG A 411 -9.53 -11.65 12.79
C ARG A 411 -8.38 -10.71 12.47
N ALA A 412 -7.47 -11.13 11.60
CA ALA A 412 -6.43 -10.25 11.13
C ALA A 412 -6.97 -8.93 10.50
N CYS A 413 -6.27 -7.83 10.73
CA CYS A 413 -6.65 -6.49 10.28
C CYS A 413 -5.65 -5.95 9.25
N ALA A 414 -6.05 -6.01 7.98
CA ALA A 414 -5.26 -5.48 6.86
C ALA A 414 -5.31 -3.94 6.83
N GLY A 415 -4.49 -3.28 7.64
CA GLY A 415 -4.47 -1.83 7.83
C GLY A 415 -4.71 -1.44 9.30
N PRO A 416 -5.03 -0.16 9.58
CA PRO A 416 -5.16 0.32 10.94
C PRO A 416 -6.32 -0.37 11.66
N TRP A 417 -6.12 -0.69 12.93
CA TRP A 417 -7.17 -1.16 13.82
C TRP A 417 -8.22 -0.06 14.10
N PRO A 418 -9.42 -0.42 14.59
CA PRO A 418 -10.39 0.58 15.04
C PRO A 418 -9.78 1.53 16.09
N GLY A 419 -9.91 2.83 15.87
CA GLY A 419 -9.32 3.86 16.74
C GLY A 419 -7.83 4.15 16.48
N GLU A 420 -7.15 3.38 15.63
CA GLU A 420 -5.80 3.67 15.17
C GLU A 420 -5.85 4.54 13.91
N THR A 421 -5.02 5.59 13.86
CA THR A 421 -4.87 6.38 12.64
C THR A 421 -4.00 5.63 11.63
N TYR A 422 -4.17 5.92 10.34
CA TYR A 422 -3.35 5.28 9.32
C TYR A 422 -1.85 5.58 9.50
N ARG A 423 -1.51 6.82 9.87
CA ARG A 423 -0.14 7.22 10.20
C ARG A 423 0.43 6.43 11.39
N GLN A 424 -0.34 6.26 12.47
CA GLN A 424 0.11 5.46 13.62
C GLN A 424 0.42 4.03 13.21
N TYR A 425 -0.42 3.43 12.38
CA TYR A 425 -0.18 2.09 11.84
C TYR A 425 1.13 2.00 11.05
N LEU A 426 1.42 2.96 10.16
CA LEU A 426 2.66 3.01 9.40
C LEU A 426 3.88 3.16 10.32
N MET A 427 3.78 4.03 11.33
CA MET A 427 4.83 4.24 12.33
C MET A 427 5.12 2.96 13.12
N ASN A 428 4.07 2.30 13.63
CA ASN A 428 4.19 1.03 14.35
C ASN A 428 4.91 -0.04 13.52
N LEU A 429 4.61 -0.13 12.22
CA LEU A 429 5.33 -1.03 11.30
C LEU A 429 6.81 -0.65 11.15
N LEU A 430 7.12 0.63 10.94
CA LEU A 430 8.49 1.13 10.79
C LEU A 430 9.32 0.96 12.07
N ASP A 431 8.69 1.10 13.22
CA ASP A 431 9.29 0.91 14.55
C ASP A 431 9.39 -0.56 14.95
N ARG A 432 8.87 -1.46 14.11
CA ARG A 432 8.82 -2.90 14.37
C ARG A 432 8.14 -3.22 15.69
N HIS A 433 7.06 -2.51 15.99
CA HIS A 433 6.28 -2.77 17.20
C HIS A 433 5.84 -4.26 17.21
N PRO A 434 6.03 -5.02 18.29
CA PRO A 434 5.80 -6.48 18.30
C PRO A 434 4.40 -6.91 17.84
N LEU A 435 3.41 -6.02 17.97
CA LEU A 435 2.01 -6.26 17.62
C LEU A 435 1.56 -5.59 16.31
N SER A 436 2.46 -4.96 15.53
CA SER A 436 2.08 -4.23 14.31
C SER A 436 1.80 -5.13 13.10
N GLY A 437 1.93 -6.46 13.23
CA GLY A 437 1.55 -7.41 12.18
C GLY A 437 0.04 -7.49 11.95
N HIS A 438 -0.74 -7.06 12.94
CA HIS A 438 -2.20 -7.09 13.01
C HIS A 438 -2.78 -8.47 12.74
N SER A 439 -2.13 -9.52 13.26
CA SER A 439 -2.72 -10.87 13.28
C SER A 439 -3.98 -10.93 14.15
N ALA A 440 -4.78 -12.00 14.06
CA ALA A 440 -5.94 -12.16 14.95
C ALA A 440 -5.55 -12.25 16.43
N LEU A 441 -4.44 -12.94 16.74
CA LEU A 441 -3.93 -13.03 18.10
C LEU A 441 -3.45 -11.65 18.59
N GLU A 442 -2.72 -10.89 17.77
CA GLU A 442 -2.32 -9.52 18.12
C GLU A 442 -3.53 -8.60 18.30
N THR A 443 -4.59 -8.78 17.50
CA THR A 443 -5.86 -8.06 17.68
C THR A 443 -6.52 -8.40 19.02
N LEU A 444 -6.46 -9.67 19.45
CA LEU A 444 -6.96 -10.10 20.77
C LEU A 444 -6.13 -9.52 21.90
N ILE A 445 -4.80 -9.57 21.80
CA ILE A 445 -3.87 -8.94 22.76
C ILE A 445 -4.22 -7.47 22.94
N ARG A 446 -4.37 -6.73 21.84
CA ARG A 446 -4.74 -5.31 21.89
C ARG A 446 -6.10 -5.06 22.54
N ILE A 447 -7.11 -5.88 22.25
CA ILE A 447 -8.44 -5.76 22.88
C ILE A 447 -8.35 -5.89 24.40
N ILE A 448 -7.51 -6.82 24.89
CA ILE A 448 -7.31 -7.06 26.32
C ILE A 448 -6.49 -5.93 26.93
N GLU A 449 -5.42 -5.49 26.27
CA GLU A 449 -4.58 -4.36 26.69
C GLU A 449 -5.39 -3.07 26.83
N GLU A 450 -6.28 -2.78 25.88
CA GLU A 450 -7.19 -1.62 25.94
C GLU A 450 -8.39 -1.84 26.88
N ALA A 451 -8.54 -3.05 27.43
CA ALA A 451 -9.72 -3.53 28.17
C ALA A 451 -11.04 -3.16 27.44
N ARG A 452 -11.06 -3.27 26.10
CA ARG A 452 -12.16 -2.78 25.29
C ARG A 452 -12.30 -3.51 23.96
N ILE A 453 -13.51 -3.98 23.66
CA ILE A 453 -13.92 -4.31 22.29
C ILE A 453 -14.52 -3.05 21.68
N ARG A 454 -13.92 -2.54 20.61
CA ARG A 454 -14.45 -1.39 19.89
C ARG A 454 -15.49 -1.83 18.87
N GLY A 455 -16.63 -1.15 18.86
CA GLY A 455 -17.61 -1.32 17.79
C GLY A 455 -17.08 -0.77 16.46
N ALA A 456 -17.67 -1.21 15.36
CA ALA A 456 -17.44 -0.63 14.04
C ALA A 456 -18.75 -0.48 13.26
N SER A 457 -18.81 0.52 12.38
CA SER A 457 -19.97 0.77 11.49
C SER A 457 -19.73 0.36 10.04
N LEU A 458 -18.49 0.01 9.66
CA LEU A 458 -18.10 -0.24 8.26
C LEU A 458 -18.92 -1.31 7.53
N MET A 459 -19.40 -2.32 8.26
CA MET A 459 -20.19 -3.43 7.71
C MET A 459 -21.66 -3.38 8.13
N VAL A 460 -22.07 -2.30 8.79
CA VAL A 460 -23.44 -2.09 9.25
C VAL A 460 -24.07 -0.97 8.46
N ARG A 461 -25.35 -1.14 8.10
CA ARG A 461 -26.09 -0.09 7.43
C ARG A 461 -26.38 1.03 8.43
N GLY A 462 -25.94 2.25 8.11
CA GLY A 462 -26.11 3.42 8.97
C GLY A 462 -24.76 3.93 9.48
N ARG A 463 -24.79 4.70 10.57
CA ARG A 463 -23.57 5.25 11.21
C ARG A 463 -23.31 4.65 12.59
N GLU A 464 -24.22 3.82 13.10
CA GLU A 464 -24.13 3.23 14.42
C GLU A 464 -22.99 2.22 14.47
N SER A 465 -22.13 2.39 15.46
CA SER A 465 -21.06 1.46 15.76
C SER A 465 -21.64 0.25 16.50
N VAL A 466 -21.25 -0.97 16.12
CA VAL A 466 -21.67 -2.19 16.82
C VAL A 466 -20.54 -3.17 17.00
N ILE A 467 -20.66 -4.02 18.01
CA ILE A 467 -19.88 -5.24 18.15
C ILE A 467 -20.73 -6.42 17.68
N SER A 468 -20.19 -7.16 16.71
CA SER A 468 -20.76 -8.43 16.27
C SER A 468 -20.29 -9.57 17.18
N TRP A 469 -21.25 -10.39 17.57
CA TRP A 469 -21.06 -11.63 18.32
C TRP A 469 -21.68 -12.78 17.54
N SER A 470 -21.18 -13.99 17.72
CA SER A 470 -21.81 -15.20 17.18
C SER A 470 -22.28 -16.09 18.31
N SER A 471 -23.38 -16.83 18.11
CA SER A 471 -23.77 -17.91 19.01
C SER A 471 -23.03 -19.23 18.72
N HIS A 472 -22.20 -19.30 17.68
CA HIS A 472 -21.42 -20.50 17.38
C HIS A 472 -20.19 -20.55 18.28
N PRO A 473 -20.00 -21.64 19.04
CA PRO A 473 -18.82 -21.81 19.86
C PRO A 473 -17.60 -22.17 19.00
N PRO A 474 -16.37 -22.08 19.54
CA PRO A 474 -15.13 -22.29 18.79
C PRO A 474 -15.04 -23.67 18.11
N GLN A 475 -15.70 -24.69 18.67
CA GLN A 475 -15.87 -26.02 18.07
C GLN A 475 -16.55 -25.97 16.70
N ASP A 476 -17.47 -25.02 16.51
CA ASP A 476 -18.27 -24.84 15.29
C ASP A 476 -17.64 -23.82 14.34
N LEU A 477 -16.39 -23.38 14.59
CA LEU A 477 -15.73 -22.34 13.79
C LEU A 477 -15.65 -22.72 12.30
N PHE A 478 -15.50 -24.02 11.99
CA PHE A 478 -15.46 -24.52 10.61
C PHE A 478 -16.74 -24.23 9.82
N LEU A 479 -17.89 -24.01 10.48
CA LEU A 479 -19.15 -23.64 9.82
C LEU A 479 -19.13 -22.19 9.30
N MET A 480 -18.35 -21.32 9.94
CA MET A 480 -18.29 -19.88 9.64
C MET A 480 -17.01 -19.49 8.89
N ARG A 481 -15.91 -20.20 9.12
CA ARG A 481 -14.57 -19.84 8.63
C ARG A 481 -14.47 -20.04 7.12
N LYS A 482 -14.40 -18.93 6.39
CA LYS A 482 -14.25 -18.89 4.94
C LYS A 482 -13.22 -17.84 4.56
N TRP A 483 -12.44 -18.11 3.51
CA TRP A 483 -11.51 -17.12 2.97
C TRP A 483 -12.29 -16.02 2.24
N ASN A 484 -12.17 -14.78 2.71
CA ASN A 484 -12.76 -13.62 2.05
C ASN A 484 -11.73 -12.97 1.12
N ARG A 485 -11.82 -13.25 -0.18
CA ARG A 485 -10.88 -12.72 -1.19
C ARG A 485 -10.86 -11.19 -1.26
N ALA A 486 -11.98 -10.51 -1.02
CA ALA A 486 -12.05 -9.05 -1.11
C ALA A 486 -11.34 -8.37 0.08
N LEU A 487 -11.43 -8.99 1.26
CA LEU A 487 -10.77 -8.51 2.49
C LEU A 487 -9.37 -9.12 2.69
N ILE A 488 -9.03 -10.18 1.95
CA ILE A 488 -7.76 -10.92 2.01
C ILE A 488 -7.51 -11.44 3.43
N ARG A 489 -8.53 -12.06 4.03
CA ARG A 489 -8.47 -12.65 5.37
C ARG A 489 -9.55 -13.71 5.56
N TRP A 490 -9.42 -14.51 6.61
CA TRP A 490 -10.49 -15.37 7.10
C TRP A 490 -11.64 -14.53 7.70
N THR A 491 -12.88 -15.01 7.57
CA THR A 491 -14.06 -14.37 8.18
C THR A 491 -13.96 -14.31 9.70
N VAL A 492 -13.48 -15.40 10.30
CA VAL A 492 -13.23 -15.60 11.73
C VAL A 492 -11.96 -16.45 11.91
N GLU A 493 -11.24 -16.20 12.99
CA GLU A 493 -10.04 -16.96 13.39
C GLU A 493 -10.25 -17.52 14.81
N PRO A 494 -9.51 -18.57 15.24
CA PRO A 494 -9.76 -19.31 16.49
C PRO A 494 -9.29 -18.55 17.75
N TYR A 495 -9.56 -17.25 17.80
CA TYR A 495 -9.19 -16.35 18.88
C TYR A 495 -10.38 -15.45 19.20
N GLY A 496 -10.56 -15.08 20.46
CA GLY A 496 -11.65 -14.18 20.80
C GLY A 496 -11.98 -14.11 22.28
N ILE A 497 -13.16 -13.54 22.53
CA ILE A 497 -13.73 -13.39 23.87
C ILE A 497 -15.12 -14.00 23.87
N ALA A 498 -15.38 -14.89 24.82
CA ALA A 498 -16.71 -15.42 25.10
C ALA A 498 -17.31 -14.66 26.29
N VAL A 499 -18.56 -14.22 26.17
CA VAL A 499 -19.29 -13.57 27.26
C VAL A 499 -20.66 -14.22 27.40
N ARG A 500 -21.14 -14.39 28.64
CA ARG A 500 -22.46 -14.97 28.87
C ARG A 500 -23.54 -14.14 28.16
N ARG A 501 -24.49 -14.84 27.56
CA ARG A 501 -25.56 -14.27 26.74
C ARG A 501 -26.49 -13.39 27.55
N ASP A 502 -26.79 -13.75 28.80
CA ASP A 502 -27.61 -12.96 29.71
C ASP A 502 -26.95 -11.63 30.06
N VAL A 503 -25.64 -11.63 30.30
CA VAL A 503 -24.83 -10.42 30.51
C VAL A 503 -24.85 -9.53 29.27
N LEU A 504 -24.60 -10.08 28.07
CA LEU A 504 -24.68 -9.26 26.85
C LEU A 504 -26.09 -8.73 26.57
N ARG A 505 -27.14 -9.51 26.87
CA ARG A 505 -28.54 -9.06 26.73
C ARG A 505 -28.87 -7.90 27.66
N SER A 506 -28.40 -7.94 28.92
CA SER A 506 -28.61 -6.83 29.86
C SER A 506 -27.87 -5.56 29.42
N LEU A 507 -26.78 -5.71 28.67
CA LEU A 507 -26.05 -4.62 28.01
C LEU A 507 -26.68 -4.15 26.68
N GLY A 508 -27.79 -4.77 26.23
CA GLY A 508 -28.50 -4.38 25.02
C GLY A 508 -28.14 -5.16 23.76
N ALA A 509 -27.37 -6.25 23.87
CA ALA A 509 -27.12 -7.12 22.73
C ALA A 509 -28.41 -7.83 22.28
N LYS A 510 -28.67 -7.82 20.97
CA LYS A 510 -29.85 -8.44 20.35
C LYS A 510 -29.48 -9.23 19.10
N PRO A 511 -30.25 -10.25 18.69
CA PRO A 511 -30.03 -10.95 17.42
C PRO A 511 -30.12 -10.00 16.22
N ALA A 512 -29.26 -10.21 15.22
CA ALA A 512 -29.30 -9.49 13.95
C ALA A 512 -30.60 -9.78 13.17
N ILE A 513 -31.10 -8.78 12.45
CA ILE A 513 -32.31 -8.87 11.63
C ILE A 513 -31.89 -8.96 10.16
N TYR A 514 -32.11 -10.12 9.54
CA TYR A 514 -31.74 -10.37 8.15
C TYR A 514 -32.92 -10.17 7.19
N GLY A 515 -32.83 -9.20 6.29
CA GLY A 515 -33.90 -8.94 5.32
C GLY A 515 -33.48 -8.05 4.15
N GLY A 516 -34.45 -7.70 3.32
CA GLY A 516 -34.28 -6.74 2.22
C GLY A 516 -34.65 -5.31 2.63
N GLU A 517 -34.73 -4.40 1.66
CA GLU A 517 -35.08 -2.98 1.87
C GLU A 517 -36.43 -2.80 2.58
N GLN A 518 -37.44 -3.61 2.24
CA GLN A 518 -38.74 -3.58 2.90
C GLN A 518 -38.65 -3.94 4.39
N THR A 519 -37.80 -4.91 4.74
CA THR A 519 -37.55 -5.26 6.14
C THR A 519 -36.88 -4.10 6.85
N TYR A 520 -35.88 -3.47 6.24
CA TYR A 520 -35.20 -2.30 6.81
C TYR A 520 -36.16 -1.13 7.08
N GLY A 521 -37.08 -0.84 6.15
CA GLY A 521 -38.07 0.23 6.30
C GLY A 521 -39.08 0.00 7.42
N ARG A 522 -39.24 -1.24 7.91
CA ARG A 522 -40.13 -1.59 9.03
C ARG A 522 -39.44 -1.62 10.39
N ILE A 523 -38.10 -1.59 10.42
CA ILE A 523 -37.34 -1.59 11.66
C ILE A 523 -37.32 -0.15 12.22
N SER A 524 -37.67 0.00 13.49
CA SER A 524 -37.58 1.29 14.19
C SER A 524 -36.14 1.82 14.20
N GLU A 525 -35.94 3.14 14.17
CA GLU A 525 -34.58 3.74 14.12
C GLU A 525 -33.65 3.16 15.20
N ALA A 526 -34.14 3.02 16.44
CA ALA A 526 -33.38 2.50 17.58
C ALA A 526 -32.95 1.03 17.43
N GLU A 527 -33.50 0.29 16.46
CA GLU A 527 -33.15 -1.11 16.19
C GLU A 527 -32.44 -1.31 14.85
N LYS A 528 -32.21 -0.25 14.07
CA LYS A 528 -31.59 -0.36 12.74
C LYS A 528 -30.15 -0.85 12.78
N TYR A 529 -29.40 -0.62 13.87
CA TYR A 529 -28.09 -1.24 14.09
C TYR A 529 -28.11 -2.77 13.94
N ARG A 530 -29.26 -3.43 14.16
CA ARG A 530 -29.43 -4.88 14.06
C ARG A 530 -29.52 -5.38 12.62
N PHE A 531 -29.81 -4.51 11.66
CA PHE A 531 -30.13 -4.92 10.29
C PHE A 531 -28.90 -5.40 9.52
N GLN A 532 -29.02 -6.57 8.89
CA GLN A 532 -28.05 -7.10 7.95
C GLN A 532 -28.74 -7.42 6.62
N LEU A 533 -28.22 -6.90 5.52
CA LEU A 533 -28.79 -7.14 4.20
C LEU A 533 -28.68 -8.64 3.85
N SER A 534 -29.83 -9.28 3.68
CA SER A 534 -29.91 -10.67 3.22
C SER A 534 -29.99 -10.68 1.70
N ARG A 535 -28.91 -11.10 1.03
CA ARG A 535 -28.94 -11.33 -0.41
C ARG A 535 -29.64 -12.66 -0.71
N SER A 536 -30.29 -12.74 -1.87
CA SER A 536 -31.04 -13.93 -2.31
C SER A 536 -30.16 -15.14 -2.58
N THR A 537 -28.86 -14.94 -2.85
CA THR A 537 -27.91 -16.03 -3.07
C THR A 537 -27.47 -16.67 -1.75
N PRO A 538 -27.60 -18.00 -1.58
CA PRO A 538 -27.18 -18.70 -0.36
C PRO A 538 -25.71 -18.43 0.02
N SER A 539 -24.84 -18.29 -0.98
CA SER A 539 -23.41 -18.01 -0.78
C SER A 539 -23.13 -16.63 -0.15
N SER A 540 -24.09 -15.71 -0.19
CA SER A 540 -23.99 -14.36 0.38
C SER A 540 -24.87 -14.19 1.63
N SER A 541 -25.50 -15.25 2.12
CA SER A 541 -26.35 -15.21 3.31
C SER A 541 -25.50 -15.34 4.58
N TRP A 542 -25.44 -14.28 5.38
CA TRP A 542 -24.76 -14.25 6.67
C TRP A 542 -25.57 -14.89 7.81
N ARG A 543 -26.78 -15.38 7.53
CA ARG A 543 -27.68 -16.00 8.54
C ARG A 543 -27.05 -17.18 9.27
N HIS A 544 -26.17 -17.91 8.60
CA HIS A 544 -25.48 -19.06 9.16
C HIS A 544 -24.55 -18.70 10.32
N GLU A 545 -24.11 -17.44 10.45
CA GLU A 545 -23.24 -16.99 11.55
C GLU A 545 -24.00 -16.82 12.89
N ARG A 546 -25.35 -16.84 12.87
CA ARG A 546 -26.20 -16.61 14.05
C ARG A 546 -25.77 -15.35 14.82
N GLU A 547 -25.62 -14.25 14.08
CA GLU A 547 -25.04 -13.00 14.59
C GLU A 547 -25.95 -12.32 15.63
N TRP A 548 -25.31 -11.80 16.68
CA TRP A 548 -25.87 -10.85 17.65
C TRP A 548 -25.11 -9.54 17.57
N ARG A 549 -25.78 -8.43 17.83
CA ARG A 549 -25.17 -7.09 17.82
C ARG A 549 -25.38 -6.38 19.14
N LEU A 550 -24.31 -5.82 19.66
CA LEU A 550 -24.28 -4.91 20.80
C LEU A 550 -23.97 -3.50 20.26
N PRO A 551 -24.81 -2.48 20.50
CA PRO A 551 -24.51 -1.12 20.06
C PRO A 551 -23.36 -0.51 20.88
N GLY A 552 -22.45 0.21 20.22
CA GLY A 552 -21.31 0.86 20.84
C GLY A 552 -20.13 -0.06 21.13
N ASP A 553 -19.29 0.37 22.08
CA ASP A 553 -18.11 -0.36 22.57
C ASP A 553 -18.47 -1.18 23.81
N LEU A 554 -17.71 -2.24 24.09
CA LEU A 554 -17.77 -3.01 25.34
C LEU A 554 -16.47 -2.79 26.12
N VAL A 555 -16.58 -2.21 27.31
CA VAL A 555 -15.47 -2.11 28.26
C VAL A 555 -15.40 -3.40 29.06
N LEU A 556 -14.28 -4.12 28.96
CA LEU A 556 -14.10 -5.45 29.53
C LEU A 556 -14.08 -5.43 31.06
N SER A 557 -13.58 -4.35 31.68
CA SER A 557 -13.56 -4.20 33.14
C SER A 557 -14.93 -4.05 33.79
N ARG A 558 -16.01 -3.98 32.99
CA ARG A 558 -17.39 -4.07 33.49
C ARG A 558 -17.87 -5.51 33.67
N LEU A 559 -17.12 -6.49 33.17
CA LEU A 559 -17.43 -7.91 33.29
C LEU A 559 -16.87 -8.44 34.60
N LYS A 560 -17.67 -9.18 35.36
CA LYS A 560 -17.22 -9.83 36.59
C LYS A 560 -16.42 -11.10 36.24
N PRO A 561 -15.54 -11.56 37.15
CA PRO A 561 -14.99 -12.90 37.06
C PRO A 561 -16.10 -13.94 36.85
N GLY A 562 -16.01 -14.73 35.77
CA GLY A 562 -17.01 -15.72 35.39
C GLY A 562 -18.12 -15.22 34.44
N ASP A 563 -18.18 -13.93 34.11
CA ASP A 563 -19.06 -13.40 33.06
C ASP A 563 -18.56 -13.74 31.65
N GLY A 564 -17.27 -14.07 31.51
CA GLY A 564 -16.65 -14.41 30.25
C GLY A 564 -15.28 -15.06 30.41
N PHE A 565 -14.70 -15.43 29.27
CA PHE A 565 -13.33 -15.92 29.17
C PHE A 565 -12.72 -15.54 27.82
N VAL A 566 -11.41 -15.36 27.80
CA VAL A 566 -10.59 -15.21 26.60
C VAL A 566 -10.28 -16.60 26.05
N PHE A 567 -10.23 -16.74 24.74
CA PHE A 567 -9.80 -17.99 24.13
C PHE A 567 -8.79 -17.82 23.01
N VAL A 568 -7.88 -18.79 22.91
CA VAL A 568 -6.83 -18.89 21.90
C VAL A 568 -6.77 -20.32 21.35
N LYS A 569 -6.02 -20.53 20.26
CA LYS A 569 -5.92 -21.87 19.67
C LYS A 569 -5.00 -22.74 20.51
N THR A 570 -3.77 -22.28 20.80
CA THR A 570 -2.74 -23.13 21.43
C THR A 570 -2.27 -22.67 22.82
N GLU A 571 -1.67 -23.58 23.60
CA GLU A 571 -1.05 -23.21 24.90
C GLU A 571 0.16 -22.29 24.69
N GLU A 572 0.92 -22.44 23.60
CA GLU A 572 2.01 -21.52 23.26
C GLU A 572 1.47 -20.11 22.95
N GLU A 573 0.34 -20.03 22.25
CA GLU A 573 -0.32 -18.75 21.98
C GLU A 573 -0.93 -18.13 23.24
N LYS A 574 -1.40 -18.95 24.19
CA LYS A 574 -1.80 -18.48 25.52
C LYS A 574 -0.60 -17.91 26.27
N ALA A 575 0.53 -18.61 26.28
CA ALA A 575 1.77 -18.11 26.88
C ALA A 575 2.22 -16.80 26.23
N LYS A 576 2.15 -16.69 24.90
CA LYS A 576 2.41 -15.45 24.17
C LYS A 576 1.43 -14.34 24.55
N LEU A 577 0.14 -14.63 24.71
CA LEU A 577 -0.83 -13.64 25.16
C LEU A 577 -0.49 -13.15 26.58
N CYS A 578 -0.21 -14.06 27.50
CA CYS A 578 0.18 -13.74 28.88
C CYS A 578 1.51 -12.95 28.97
N SER A 579 2.42 -13.10 28.01
CA SER A 579 3.67 -12.31 28.01
C SER A 579 3.45 -10.85 27.62
N HIS A 580 2.27 -10.50 27.09
CA HIS A 580 1.94 -9.13 26.69
C HIS A 580 0.93 -8.46 27.60
N VAL A 581 0.00 -9.21 28.19
CA VAL A 581 -1.13 -8.66 28.97
C VAL A 581 -1.46 -9.53 30.18
N GLU A 582 -1.98 -8.89 31.23
CA GLU A 582 -2.61 -9.55 32.37
C GLU A 582 -4.13 -9.47 32.21
N PRO A 583 -4.81 -10.54 31.76
CA PRO A 583 -6.25 -10.46 31.54
C PRO A 583 -7.03 -10.63 32.84
N GLU A 584 -8.05 -9.79 33.01
CA GLU A 584 -9.05 -9.93 34.08
C GLU A 584 -9.96 -11.15 33.89
N LEU A 585 -10.09 -11.62 32.64
CA LEU A 585 -10.85 -12.81 32.28
C LEU A 585 -9.92 -14.02 32.19
N SER A 586 -10.43 -15.20 32.56
CA SER A 586 -9.67 -16.45 32.40
C SER A 586 -9.34 -16.70 30.93
N ILE A 587 -8.15 -17.25 30.64
CA ILE A 587 -7.74 -17.63 29.28
C ILE A 587 -7.84 -19.15 29.12
N VAL A 588 -8.48 -19.59 28.04
CA VAL A 588 -8.63 -21.00 27.64
C VAL A 588 -7.94 -21.23 26.30
N ALA A 589 -7.02 -22.20 26.23
CA ALA A 589 -6.49 -22.69 24.95
C ALA A 589 -7.32 -23.89 24.46
N PHE A 590 -7.47 -24.02 23.14
CA PHE A 590 -8.34 -25.01 22.51
C PHE A 590 -7.62 -26.15 21.78
N ASP A 591 -6.30 -26.32 21.94
CA ASP A 591 -5.54 -27.48 21.44
C ASP A 591 -6.12 -28.85 21.85
N ALA A 592 -7.07 -28.86 22.77
CA ALA A 592 -7.87 -30.01 23.16
C ALA A 592 -9.12 -30.29 22.27
N LEU A 593 -9.31 -29.60 21.15
CA LEU A 593 -10.43 -29.84 20.22
C LEU A 593 -9.92 -30.42 18.89
N PRO A 594 -10.41 -31.60 18.48
CA PRO A 594 -9.88 -32.39 17.36
C PRO A 594 -10.00 -31.73 15.99
#